data_AF-A0A921IJD2-F1
#
_entry.id   AF-A0A921IJD2-F1
#
_cell.length_a   1.000
_cell.length_b   1.000
_cell.length_c   1.000
_cell.angle_alpha   90.00
_cell.angle_beta   90.00
_cell.angle_gamma   90.00
#
_symmetry.space_group_name_H-M   'P 1'
#
loop_
_entity.id
_entity.type
_entity.pdbx_description
1 polymer ?
#
loop_
_entity_poly.entity_id
_entity_poly.type
_entity_poly.pdbx_seq_one_letter_code
_entity_poly.pdbx_strand_id
1 'polypeptide(L)'
;DDRSSQEVADLAKAGIKVLKRRNLESYVLDDAVIKKLCDKVGKPEEYAACIQEKQKALTDSVSRGNAPDDFKKASSGIYLSLKRRLSLTQCGNNPDPFMRDTLAPLITSDMGVYKELEEEIFGDDNDENNGGTTNG
;
A
#
# COMPACT_ATOMS: atom_id res chain seq x y z
N ASP A 1 -11.63 3.91 2.41
CA ASP A 1 -12.48 2.70 2.23
C ASP A 1 -13.94 3.15 2.33
N ASP A 2 -14.90 2.23 2.48
CA ASP A 2 -16.34 2.59 2.46
C ASP A 2 -16.86 3.16 3.79
N ARG A 3 -15.94 3.62 4.66
CA ARG A 3 -16.29 4.36 5.88
C ARG A 3 -16.97 5.67 5.49
N SER A 4 -18.09 5.95 6.13
CA SER A 4 -18.76 7.25 6.06
C SER A 4 -17.90 8.35 6.68
N SER A 5 -18.16 9.60 6.31
CA SER A 5 -17.48 10.76 6.93
C SER A 5 -17.67 10.81 8.45
N GLN A 6 -18.81 10.30 8.95
CA GLN A 6 -19.07 10.21 10.39
C GLN A 6 -18.17 9.17 11.07
N GLU A 7 -18.02 7.97 10.47
CA GLU A 7 -17.09 6.96 10.98
C GLU A 7 -15.65 7.45 10.99
N VAL A 8 -15.23 8.17 9.94
CA VAL A 8 -13.90 8.80 9.89
C VAL A 8 -13.72 9.82 11.01
N ALA A 9 -14.71 10.69 11.24
CA ALA A 9 -14.66 11.68 12.32
C ALA A 9 -14.61 11.04 13.71
N ASP A 10 -15.32 9.93 13.93
CA ASP A 10 -15.33 9.23 15.20
C ASP A 10 -14.02 8.46 15.45
N LEU A 11 -13.40 7.91 14.42
CA LEU A 11 -12.04 7.36 14.49
C LEU A 11 -11.00 8.44 14.83
N ALA A 12 -11.11 9.62 14.21
CA ALA A 12 -10.21 10.74 14.50
C ALA A 12 -10.32 11.19 15.97
N LYS A 13 -11.54 11.28 16.53
CA LYS A 13 -11.75 11.57 17.97
C LYS A 13 -11.13 10.50 18.89
N ALA A 14 -11.03 9.26 18.42
CA ALA A 14 -10.37 8.18 19.13
C ALA A 14 -8.84 8.15 18.95
N GLY A 15 -8.25 9.16 18.28
CA GLY A 15 -6.82 9.21 17.95
C GLY A 15 -6.40 8.21 16.88
N ILE A 16 -7.36 7.69 16.09
CA ILE A 16 -7.09 6.74 15.01
C ILE A 16 -7.07 7.50 13.69
N LYS A 17 -5.91 7.52 13.04
CA LYS A 17 -5.77 8.09 11.70
C LYS A 17 -6.27 7.11 10.64
N VAL A 18 -7.04 7.62 9.68
CA VAL A 18 -7.54 6.87 8.52
C VAL A 18 -6.65 7.21 7.33
N LEU A 19 -6.03 6.19 6.73
CA LEU A 19 -5.18 6.35 5.56
C LEU A 19 -5.99 6.67 4.30
N LYS A 20 -5.35 7.33 3.33
CA LYS A 20 -5.98 7.77 2.07
C LYS A 20 -6.26 6.58 1.16
N ARG A 21 -5.37 5.59 1.07
CA ARG A 21 -5.61 4.36 0.27
C ARG A 21 -6.44 3.34 1.06
N ARG A 22 -7.21 2.51 0.35
CA ARG A 22 -8.18 1.56 0.94
C ARG A 22 -7.58 0.57 1.95
N ASN A 23 -6.33 0.15 1.77
CA ASN A 23 -5.69 -0.90 2.57
C ASN A 23 -4.16 -0.74 2.57
N LEU A 24 -3.48 -1.24 3.60
CA LEU A 24 -2.01 -1.13 3.73
C LEU A 24 -1.27 -1.82 2.59
N GLU A 25 -1.85 -2.91 2.06
CA GLU A 25 -1.33 -3.66 0.93
C GLU A 25 -1.15 -2.79 -0.30
N SER A 26 -1.99 -1.78 -0.50
CA SER A 26 -1.86 -0.83 -1.62
C SER A 26 -0.60 0.05 -1.55
N TYR A 27 -0.04 0.27 -0.36
CA TYR A 27 1.26 0.95 -0.18
C TYR A 27 2.41 -0.05 -0.29
N VAL A 28 2.29 -1.22 0.34
CA VAL A 28 3.37 -2.21 0.37
C VAL A 28 3.58 -2.88 -1.00
N LEU A 29 2.53 -2.98 -1.83
CA LEU A 29 2.57 -3.50 -3.21
C LEU A 29 2.67 -2.38 -4.27
N ASP A 30 3.12 -1.20 -3.86
CA ASP A 30 3.41 -0.10 -4.77
C ASP A 30 4.50 -0.50 -5.80
N ASP A 31 4.38 0.02 -7.01
CA ASP A 31 5.29 -0.32 -8.12
C ASP A 31 6.76 -0.02 -7.76
N ALA A 32 7.02 1.06 -7.02
CA ALA A 32 8.37 1.41 -6.58
C ALA A 32 8.95 0.38 -5.60
N VAL A 33 8.12 -0.24 -4.76
CA VAL A 33 8.54 -1.29 -3.81
C VAL A 33 8.85 -2.58 -4.56
N ILE A 34 8.01 -2.95 -5.54
CA ILE A 34 8.26 -4.12 -6.39
C ILE A 34 9.53 -3.92 -7.22
N LYS A 35 9.78 -2.71 -7.72
CA LYS A 35 11.04 -2.38 -8.39
C LYS A 35 12.25 -2.62 -7.48
N LYS A 36 12.21 -2.10 -6.24
CA LYS A 36 13.29 -2.32 -5.26
C LYS A 36 13.48 -3.80 -4.94
N LEU A 37 12.40 -4.59 -4.90
CA LEU A 37 12.50 -6.03 -4.72
C LEU A 37 13.26 -6.67 -5.89
N CYS A 38 12.89 -6.36 -7.14
CA CYS A 38 13.57 -6.85 -8.34
C CYS A 38 15.06 -6.50 -8.33
N ASP A 39 15.39 -5.25 -8.00
CA ASP A 39 16.78 -4.78 -7.90
C ASP A 39 17.54 -5.54 -6.80
N LYS A 40 16.94 -5.68 -5.60
CA LYS A 40 17.55 -6.35 -4.44
C LYS A 40 17.89 -7.83 -4.69
N VAL A 41 17.08 -8.52 -5.50
CA VAL A 41 17.28 -9.93 -5.82
C VAL A 41 18.09 -10.15 -7.11
N GLY A 42 18.63 -9.07 -7.70
CA GLY A 42 19.48 -9.14 -8.88
C GLY A 42 18.74 -9.49 -10.17
N LYS A 43 17.44 -9.17 -10.26
CA LYS A 43 16.58 -9.41 -11.44
C LYS A 43 15.80 -8.16 -11.87
N PRO A 44 16.46 -7.03 -12.13
CA PRO A 44 15.79 -5.80 -12.57
C PRO A 44 14.98 -5.98 -13.87
N GLU A 45 15.39 -6.91 -14.74
CA GLU A 45 14.73 -7.25 -16.00
C GLU A 45 13.33 -7.83 -15.83
N GLU A 46 13.04 -8.47 -14.68
CA GLU A 46 11.72 -9.03 -14.39
C GLU A 46 10.69 -7.95 -13.99
N TYR A 47 11.12 -6.71 -13.71
CA TYR A 47 10.25 -5.67 -13.19
C TYR A 47 8.98 -5.47 -14.03
N ALA A 48 9.13 -5.30 -15.34
CA ALA A 48 7.99 -5.10 -16.24
C ALA A 48 6.99 -6.26 -16.17
N ALA A 49 7.49 -7.49 -16.09
CA ALA A 49 6.67 -8.67 -16.01
C ALA A 49 6.01 -8.84 -14.62
N CYS A 50 6.70 -8.47 -13.54
CA CYS A 50 6.14 -8.39 -12.20
C CYS A 50 4.96 -7.39 -12.13
N ILE A 51 5.09 -6.21 -12.74
CA ILE A 51 4.00 -5.24 -12.80
C ILE A 51 2.83 -5.77 -13.63
N GLN A 52 3.07 -6.42 -14.76
CA GLN A 52 2.01 -7.05 -15.55
C GLN A 52 1.23 -8.10 -14.76
N GLU A 53 1.92 -8.97 -14.00
CA GLU A 53 1.26 -9.95 -13.14
C GLU A 53 0.47 -9.30 -11.99
N LYS A 54 0.98 -8.19 -11.42
CA LYS A 54 0.25 -7.41 -10.43
C LYS A 54 -1.08 -6.90 -10.99
N GLN A 55 -1.03 -6.29 -12.18
CA GLN A 55 -2.22 -5.77 -12.85
C GLN A 55 -3.20 -6.89 -13.24
N LYS A 56 -2.68 -8.05 -13.66
CA LYS A 56 -3.49 -9.25 -13.89
C LYS A 56 -4.21 -9.69 -12.63
N ALA A 57 -3.52 -9.80 -11.50
CA ALA A 57 -4.12 -10.22 -10.23
C ALA A 57 -5.18 -9.23 -9.73
N LEU A 58 -4.99 -7.93 -9.94
CA LEU A 58 -5.99 -6.90 -9.66
C LEU A 58 -7.21 -7.04 -10.57
N THR A 59 -7.01 -7.20 -11.88
CA THR A 59 -8.09 -7.42 -12.85
C THR A 59 -8.90 -8.67 -12.52
N ASP A 60 -8.22 -9.77 -12.18
CA ASP A 60 -8.86 -11.02 -11.77
C ASP A 60 -9.61 -10.85 -10.45
N SER A 61 -9.16 -9.97 -9.54
CA SER A 61 -9.88 -9.62 -8.31
C SER A 61 -11.17 -8.85 -8.60
N VAL A 62 -11.11 -7.89 -9.52
CA VAL A 62 -12.25 -7.09 -9.97
C VAL A 62 -13.29 -7.96 -10.68
N SER A 63 -12.87 -8.92 -11.51
CA SER A 63 -13.80 -9.84 -12.18
C SER A 63 -14.57 -10.74 -11.20
N ARG A 64 -14.06 -10.91 -9.97
CA ARG A 64 -14.76 -11.57 -8.85
C ARG A 64 -15.64 -10.63 -8.02
N GLY A 65 -15.80 -9.37 -8.43
CA GLY A 65 -16.65 -8.38 -7.77
C GLY A 65 -15.99 -7.59 -6.62
N ASN A 66 -14.65 -7.60 -6.51
CA ASN A 66 -13.95 -6.78 -5.53
C ASN A 66 -13.65 -5.38 -6.10
N ALA A 67 -13.41 -4.39 -5.23
CA ALA A 67 -13.07 -3.05 -5.65
C ALA A 67 -11.69 -3.02 -6.37
N PRO A 68 -11.49 -2.16 -7.37
CA PRO A 68 -10.25 -2.09 -8.16
C PRO A 68 -9.02 -1.66 -7.33
N ASP A 69 -9.23 -0.98 -6.21
CA ASP A 69 -8.22 -0.54 -5.24
C ASP A 69 -8.11 -1.50 -4.03
N ASP A 70 -8.78 -2.66 -4.06
CA ASP A 70 -8.67 -3.68 -3.01
C ASP A 70 -7.47 -4.63 -3.24
N PHE A 71 -6.27 -4.11 -2.95
CA PHE A 71 -5.02 -4.88 -3.05
C PHE A 71 -4.99 -6.06 -2.07
N LYS A 72 -5.69 -5.96 -0.94
CA LYS A 72 -5.80 -7.07 0.02
C LYS A 72 -6.43 -8.30 -0.62
N LYS A 73 -7.49 -8.14 -1.42
CA LYS A 73 -8.14 -9.24 -2.15
C LYS A 73 -7.28 -9.80 -3.29
N ALA A 74 -6.40 -9.00 -3.87
CA ALA A 74 -5.47 -9.43 -4.92
C ALA A 74 -4.15 -10.00 -4.38
N SER A 75 -3.82 -9.76 -3.10
CA SER A 75 -2.52 -10.04 -2.48
C SER A 75 -2.00 -11.45 -2.70
N SER A 76 -2.84 -12.48 -2.59
CA SER A 76 -2.46 -13.88 -2.84
C SER A 76 -1.94 -14.12 -4.26
N GLY A 77 -2.61 -13.55 -5.27
CA GLY A 77 -2.18 -13.67 -6.66
C GLY A 77 -0.87 -12.94 -6.91
N ILE A 78 -0.75 -11.72 -6.38
CA ILE A 78 0.45 -10.89 -6.50
C ILE A 78 1.66 -11.59 -5.84
N TYR A 79 1.50 -12.07 -4.60
CA TYR A 79 2.52 -12.82 -3.87
C TYR A 79 3.02 -14.04 -4.64
N LEU A 80 2.12 -14.89 -5.14
CA LEU A 80 2.50 -16.11 -5.87
C LEU A 80 3.25 -15.78 -7.16
N SER A 81 2.80 -14.77 -7.90
CA SER A 81 3.47 -14.34 -9.13
C SER A 81 4.85 -13.75 -8.88
N LEU A 82 5.01 -12.87 -7.89
CA LEU A 82 6.31 -12.30 -7.51
C LEU A 82 7.28 -13.39 -7.03
N LYS A 83 6.82 -14.28 -6.13
CA LYS A 83 7.61 -15.40 -5.62
C LYS A 83 8.14 -16.29 -6.74
N ARG A 84 7.29 -16.64 -7.71
CA ARG A 84 7.65 -17.48 -8.86
C ARG A 84 8.66 -16.78 -9.78
N ARG A 85 8.36 -15.55 -10.23
CA ARG A 85 9.21 -14.82 -11.19
C ARG A 85 10.60 -14.55 -10.64
N LEU A 86 10.64 -14.08 -9.41
CA LEU A 86 11.89 -13.71 -8.77
C LEU A 86 12.61 -14.90 -8.13
N SER A 87 12.00 -16.09 -8.15
CA SER A 87 12.54 -17.32 -7.54
C SER A 87 12.83 -17.13 -6.05
N LEU A 88 11.94 -16.44 -5.35
CA LEU A 88 12.12 -16.10 -3.94
C LEU A 88 11.98 -17.35 -3.06
N THR A 89 12.93 -17.52 -2.15
CA THR A 89 12.89 -18.52 -1.09
C THR A 89 12.84 -17.80 0.26
N GLN A 90 12.31 -18.49 1.28
CA GLN A 90 12.26 -17.98 2.67
C GLN A 90 11.57 -16.62 2.88
N CYS A 91 10.71 -16.19 1.96
CA CYS A 91 9.98 -14.91 2.02
C CYS A 91 8.58 -15.03 2.65
N GLY A 92 8.36 -16.03 3.51
CA GLY A 92 7.05 -16.37 4.07
C GLY A 92 6.24 -17.39 3.24
N ASN A 93 5.19 -17.94 3.87
CA ASN A 93 4.32 -18.97 3.27
C ASN A 93 2.96 -18.43 2.80
N ASN A 94 2.65 -17.17 3.09
CA ASN A 94 1.43 -16.49 2.67
C ASN A 94 1.71 -14.98 2.48
N PRO A 95 0.75 -14.19 1.96
CA PRO A 95 1.00 -12.78 1.64
C PRO A 95 1.40 -11.93 2.84
N ASP A 96 0.86 -12.16 4.03
CA ASP A 96 1.07 -11.29 5.20
C ASP A 96 2.55 -11.20 5.64
N PRO A 97 3.27 -12.30 5.95
CA PRO A 97 4.70 -12.26 6.27
C PRO A 97 5.53 -11.85 5.05
N PHE A 98 5.09 -12.14 3.82
CA PHE A 98 5.80 -11.65 2.64
C PHE A 98 5.78 -10.11 2.60
N MET A 99 4.61 -9.51 2.76
CA MET A 99 4.47 -8.05 2.79
C MET A 99 5.19 -7.44 3.98
N ARG A 100 5.01 -7.97 5.20
CA ARG A 100 5.61 -7.45 6.43
C ARG A 100 7.13 -7.61 6.48
N ASP A 101 7.65 -8.79 6.14
CA ASP A 101 9.06 -9.13 6.38
C ASP A 101 9.93 -8.95 5.13
N THR A 102 9.33 -8.96 3.93
CA THR A 102 10.08 -8.85 2.67
C THR A 102 9.91 -7.49 2.00
N LEU A 103 8.68 -7.01 1.85
CA LEU A 103 8.40 -5.79 1.09
C LEU A 103 8.49 -4.51 1.93
N ALA A 104 7.87 -4.48 3.12
CA ALA A 104 7.86 -3.29 3.96
C ALA A 104 9.28 -2.77 4.31
N PRO A 105 10.30 -3.63 4.57
CA PRO A 105 11.66 -3.14 4.82
C PRO A 105 12.35 -2.52 3.61
N LEU A 106 11.78 -2.63 2.40
CA LEU A 106 12.31 -1.98 1.19
C LEU A 106 11.83 -0.54 1.04
N ILE A 107 10.80 -0.16 1.80
CA ILE A 107 10.27 1.20 1.80
C ILE A 107 11.24 2.10 2.56
N THR A 108 11.77 3.12 1.89
CA THR A 108 12.75 4.06 2.45
C THR A 108 12.32 5.50 2.17
N SER A 109 12.90 6.46 2.91
CA SER A 109 12.44 7.86 2.94
C SER A 109 12.57 8.64 1.62
N ASP A 110 13.39 8.16 0.69
CA ASP A 110 13.46 8.70 -0.67
C ASP A 110 12.23 8.39 -1.53
N MET A 111 11.44 7.37 -1.17
CA MET A 111 10.33 6.88 -1.99
C MET A 111 9.06 7.70 -1.81
N GLY A 112 8.30 7.88 -2.90
CA GLY A 112 7.01 8.56 -2.87
C GLY A 112 6.01 7.91 -1.90
N VAL A 113 5.93 6.57 -1.91
CA VAL A 113 5.03 5.82 -1.02
C VAL A 113 5.39 5.97 0.46
N TYR A 114 6.67 6.17 0.80
CA TYR A 114 7.07 6.48 2.17
C TYR A 114 6.58 7.87 2.56
N LYS A 115 6.84 8.87 1.72
CA LYS A 115 6.46 10.27 2.00
C LYS A 115 4.95 10.41 2.15
N GLU A 116 4.18 9.70 1.32
CA GLU A 116 2.72 9.64 1.43
C GLU A 116 2.28 9.04 2.78
N LEU A 117 2.83 7.88 3.17
CA LEU A 117 2.54 7.28 4.48
C LEU A 117 2.99 8.16 5.65
N GLU A 118 4.16 8.79 5.54
CA GLU A 118 4.71 9.67 6.57
C GLU A 118 3.82 10.90 6.77
N GLU A 119 3.39 11.55 5.68
CA GLU A 119 2.44 12.66 5.72
C GLU A 119 1.09 12.22 6.31
N GLU A 120 0.57 11.06 5.93
CA GLU A 120 -0.70 10.58 6.46
C GLU A 120 -0.64 10.22 7.95
N ILE A 121 0.47 9.63 8.41
CA ILE A 121 0.62 9.16 9.80
C ILE A 121 1.08 10.30 10.71
N PHE A 122 2.01 11.15 10.26
CA PHE A 122 2.67 12.15 11.09
C PHE A 122 2.42 13.59 10.67
N GLY A 123 1.78 13.82 9.51
CA GLY A 123 1.31 15.15 9.14
C GLY A 123 0.27 15.66 10.14
N ASP A 124 0.27 16.96 10.39
CA ASP A 124 -0.67 17.59 11.28
C ASP A 124 -2.06 17.64 10.62
N ASP A 125 -3.11 17.25 11.36
CA ASP A 125 -4.51 17.49 10.97
C ASP A 125 -4.92 18.97 11.14
N ASN A 126 -3.96 19.84 11.44
CA ASN A 126 -4.17 21.24 11.78
C ASN A 126 -4.14 22.14 10.54
N ASP A 127 -5.21 22.13 9.73
CA ASP A 127 -5.37 23.20 8.72
C ASP A 127 -6.80 23.73 8.52
N GLU A 128 -7.77 23.44 9.41
CA GLU A 128 -9.10 24.10 9.34
C GLU A 128 -9.77 24.37 10.71
N ASN A 129 -9.04 24.82 11.74
CA ASN A 129 -9.73 25.45 12.88
C ASN A 129 -8.93 26.51 13.65
N ASN A 130 -8.25 27.40 12.91
CA ASN A 130 -7.79 28.66 13.49
C ASN A 130 -8.15 29.86 12.62
N GLY A 131 -9.43 29.95 12.24
CA GLY A 131 -10.06 31.15 11.72
C GLY A 131 -10.53 32.08 12.85
N GLY A 132 -9.66 32.33 13.83
CA GLY A 132 -9.84 33.44 14.77
C GLY A 132 -9.68 34.75 14.01
N THR A 133 -10.78 35.33 13.54
CA THR A 133 -10.83 36.75 13.20
C THR A 133 -11.74 37.44 14.20
N THR A 134 -11.15 37.90 15.31
CA THR A 134 -11.65 39.12 15.95
C THR A 134 -11.51 40.25 14.94
N ASN A 135 -12.60 40.92 14.59
CA ASN A 135 -12.70 42.37 14.34
C ASN A 135 -14.14 42.73 13.93
N GLY A 136 -14.81 43.55 14.74
CA GLY A 136 -16.15 44.10 14.52
C GLY A 136 -16.84 44.43 15.82
#